data_AF-A0A8T4QLR0-F1
#
_entry.id   AF-A0A8T4QLR0-F1
#
_cell.length_a   1.000
_cell.length_b   1.000
_cell.length_c   1.000
_cell.angle_alpha   90.00
_cell.angle_beta   90.00
_cell.angle_gamma   90.00
#
_symmetry.space_group_name_H-M   'P 1'
#
loop_
_entity.id
_entity.type
_entity.pdbx_description
1 polymer ?
#
loop_
_entity_poly.entity_id
_entity_poly.type
_entity_poly.pdbx_seq_one_letter_code
_entity_poly.pdbx_strand_id
1 'polypeptide(L)'
;MSTKSLKSQVTMLMIVGLVLFIVVSLILYLSKSAVKKQSQQNIKGIQETAIDTYSIKEFVAKCLDKLAKDAVVLLGRQGGYIYISQGGTLVDYQDTDEGLFFVNYNNLNVAYNVLPPALAIEPSLYSPFPYSSEIPEYPWRTFPYRTATSNAEVFEGFFGINHIPPLNSSGGPNSIQVQIESFIDNNIASCLDFNIFEKQGFSIEMQPSKTSVIIGSGDVSVASKVPIIITNQATKEFTELNKFSTSLNIRLRDVYFFAKELIENDIKNIKFDIGNINNSKDFINIKLIENIFSNDDLIIITDEKSLISGKPSEYIFARRNRAPVLHYIRKTTLQFPQNYEIKKEDLLQNSQLKAEDPDEDNYTITITPSLPKVLNVPQIKFKVEVNDGQLSDYQIITINRI
;
A
#
# COMPACT_ATOMS: atom_id res chain seq x y z
N MET A 1 36.77 -19.17 -70.40
CA MET A 1 35.85 -18.55 -69.41
C MET A 1 36.26 -17.10 -69.24
N SER A 2 35.43 -16.17 -69.71
CA SER A 2 35.75 -14.73 -69.83
C SER A 2 35.47 -14.00 -68.52
N THR A 3 36.50 -13.40 -67.91
CA THR A 3 36.40 -12.60 -66.69
C THR A 3 35.97 -11.18 -67.03
N LYS A 4 34.67 -10.92 -66.88
CA LYS A 4 34.03 -9.62 -67.12
C LYS A 4 34.48 -8.59 -66.07
N SER A 5 35.08 -7.49 -66.51
CA SER A 5 35.68 -6.46 -65.65
C SER A 5 34.64 -5.69 -64.82
N LEU A 6 34.76 -5.74 -63.49
CA LEU A 6 33.89 -5.07 -62.50
C LEU A 6 34.21 -3.57 -62.25
N LYS A 7 34.82 -2.86 -63.20
CA LYS A 7 35.22 -1.44 -62.99
C LYS A 7 34.12 -0.40 -63.25
N SER A 8 32.96 -0.80 -63.81
CA SER A 8 31.83 0.10 -64.10
C SER A 8 30.73 0.10 -63.02
N GLN A 9 30.71 -0.90 -62.12
CA GLN A 9 29.68 -1.02 -61.08
C GLN A 9 29.93 -0.12 -59.86
N VAL A 10 31.18 0.20 -59.58
CA VAL A 10 31.55 1.03 -58.41
C VAL A 10 31.04 2.46 -58.56
N THR A 11 31.09 3.02 -59.77
CA THR A 11 30.58 4.38 -60.04
C THR A 11 29.07 4.47 -59.85
N MET A 12 28.32 3.41 -60.18
CA MET A 12 26.86 3.38 -59.99
C MET A 12 26.49 3.38 -58.51
N LEU A 13 27.20 2.60 -57.68
CA LEU A 13 26.99 2.58 -56.22
C LEU A 13 27.31 3.93 -55.57
N MET A 14 28.35 4.62 -56.04
CA MET A 14 28.73 5.94 -55.52
C MET A 14 27.66 7.01 -55.82
N ILE A 15 27.09 7.00 -57.03
CA ILE A 15 26.02 7.93 -57.43
C ILE A 15 24.74 7.65 -56.62
N VAL A 16 24.36 6.39 -56.44
CA VAL A 16 23.18 6.02 -55.65
C VAL A 16 23.33 6.44 -54.18
N GLY A 17 24.52 6.25 -53.59
CA GLY A 17 24.80 6.69 -52.23
C GLY A 17 24.67 8.21 -52.05
N LEU A 18 25.16 9.00 -53.02
CA LEU A 18 25.06 10.46 -52.99
C LEU A 18 23.59 10.92 -53.07
N VAL A 19 22.80 10.33 -53.97
CA VAL A 19 21.37 10.67 -54.13
C VAL A 19 20.60 10.36 -52.84
N LEU A 20 20.85 9.20 -52.23
CA LEU A 20 20.22 8.81 -50.96
C LEU A 20 20.56 9.80 -49.84
N PHE A 21 21.83 10.21 -49.76
CA PHE A 21 22.30 11.18 -48.75
C PHE A 21 21.60 12.54 -48.90
N ILE A 22 21.42 13.03 -50.14
CA ILE A 22 20.73 14.30 -50.42
C ILE A 22 19.26 14.20 -49.99
N VAL A 23 18.58 13.09 -50.28
CA VAL A 23 17.17 12.89 -49.92
C VAL A 23 16.99 12.87 -48.40
N VAL A 24 17.82 12.13 -47.66
CA VAL A 24 17.76 12.08 -46.19
C VAL A 24 18.04 13.45 -45.58
N SER A 25 19.04 14.17 -46.10
CA SER A 25 19.39 15.52 -45.65
C SER A 25 18.24 16.51 -45.89
N LEU A 26 17.57 16.41 -47.03
CA LEU A 26 16.40 17.25 -47.35
C LEU A 26 15.22 16.95 -46.42
N ILE A 27 14.94 15.67 -46.12
CA ILE A 27 13.89 15.28 -45.18
C ILE A 27 14.19 15.79 -43.76
N LEU A 28 15.43 15.68 -43.30
CA LEU A 28 15.86 16.21 -42.00
C LEU A 28 15.78 17.75 -41.95
N TYR A 29 16.07 18.44 -43.06
CA TYR A 29 15.93 19.89 -43.15
C TYR A 29 14.46 20.34 -43.12
N LEU A 30 13.60 19.68 -43.89
CA LEU A 30 12.18 20.00 -43.95
C LEU A 30 11.46 19.69 -42.63
N SER A 31 11.81 18.58 -41.96
CA SER A 31 11.26 18.24 -40.64
C SER A 31 11.68 19.26 -39.57
N LYS A 32 12.95 19.70 -39.54
CA LYS A 32 13.39 20.79 -38.65
C LYS A 32 12.65 22.11 -38.90
N SER A 33 12.36 22.43 -40.16
CA SER A 33 11.64 23.67 -40.52
C SER A 33 10.15 23.62 -40.16
N ALA A 34 9.51 22.46 -40.30
CA ALA A 34 8.12 22.24 -39.89
C ALA A 34 7.95 22.33 -38.37
N VAL A 35 8.86 21.72 -37.59
CA VAL A 35 8.87 21.79 -36.12
C VAL A 35 9.06 23.24 -35.63
N LYS A 36 9.90 24.03 -36.30
CA LYS A 36 10.13 25.44 -35.94
C LYS A 36 8.90 26.32 -36.19
N LYS A 37 8.12 26.08 -37.26
CA LYS A 37 6.87 26.82 -37.52
C LYS A 37 5.76 26.50 -36.52
N GLN A 38 5.61 25.24 -36.11
CA GLN A 38 4.61 24.86 -35.10
C GLN A 38 4.99 25.35 -33.70
N SER A 39 6.30 25.38 -33.37
CA SER A 39 6.80 26.00 -32.14
C SER A 39 6.57 27.52 -32.12
N GLN A 40 6.77 28.22 -33.24
CA GLN A 40 6.53 29.68 -33.31
C GLN A 40 5.05 30.06 -33.31
N GLN A 41 4.14 29.22 -33.82
CA GLN A 41 2.69 29.48 -33.70
C GLN A 41 2.17 29.29 -32.26
N ASN A 42 2.73 28.36 -31.50
CA ASN A 42 2.44 28.23 -30.07
C ASN A 42 3.04 29.37 -29.22
N ILE A 43 4.09 30.05 -29.71
CA ILE A 43 4.70 31.22 -29.04
C ILE A 43 3.97 32.53 -29.41
N LYS A 44 3.41 32.66 -30.62
CA LYS A 44 2.65 33.86 -31.03
C LYS A 44 1.27 33.99 -30.39
N GLY A 45 0.72 32.91 -29.80
CA GLY A 45 -0.46 32.99 -28.91
C GLY A 45 -0.14 33.56 -27.53
N ILE A 46 1.14 33.83 -27.24
CA ILE A 46 1.67 34.44 -26.01
C ILE A 46 2.23 35.83 -26.39
N GLN A 47 1.48 36.62 -27.16
CA GLN A 47 1.67 38.07 -27.09
C GLN A 47 0.89 38.54 -25.86
N GLU A 48 1.64 38.50 -24.77
CA GLU A 48 1.36 39.09 -23.46
C GLU A 48 0.63 40.43 -23.62
N THR A 49 -0.58 40.49 -23.06
CA THR A 49 -1.07 41.73 -22.46
C THR A 49 -0.03 42.24 -21.46
N ALA A 50 0.08 43.56 -21.26
CA ALA A 50 1.13 44.20 -20.47
C ALA A 50 1.05 43.90 -18.95
N ILE A 51 0.32 42.86 -18.58
CA ILE A 51 0.13 42.38 -17.23
C ILE A 51 1.24 41.37 -16.94
N ASP A 52 2.20 41.80 -16.13
CA ASP A 52 3.19 40.90 -15.53
C ASP A 52 2.48 39.92 -14.57
N THR A 53 2.04 38.79 -15.12
CA THR A 53 1.39 37.70 -14.37
C THR A 53 2.38 36.70 -13.80
N TYR A 54 3.68 36.94 -13.94
CA TYR A 54 4.71 36.02 -13.49
C TYR A 54 4.57 35.72 -11.99
N SER A 55 4.34 36.75 -11.18
CA SER A 55 4.17 36.62 -9.72
C SER A 55 2.96 35.76 -9.34
N ILE A 56 1.84 35.91 -10.05
CA ILE A 56 0.62 35.11 -9.82
C ILE A 56 0.86 33.65 -10.24
N LYS A 57 1.50 33.46 -11.40
CA LYS A 57 1.85 32.13 -11.89
C LYS A 57 2.79 31.38 -10.94
N GLU A 58 3.82 32.06 -10.43
CA GLU A 58 4.75 31.49 -9.45
C GLU A 58 4.05 31.15 -8.14
N PHE A 59 3.16 32.03 -7.66
CA PHE A 59 2.36 31.79 -6.46
C PHE A 59 1.51 30.52 -6.60
N VAL A 60 0.80 30.36 -7.72
CA VAL A 60 -0.01 29.17 -7.98
C VAL A 60 0.85 27.91 -8.10
N ALA A 61 2.00 27.99 -8.76
CA ALA A 61 2.94 26.87 -8.87
C ALA A 61 3.48 26.43 -7.50
N LYS A 62 3.83 27.38 -6.61
CA LYS A 62 4.26 27.08 -5.23
C LYS A 62 3.15 26.45 -4.41
N CYS A 63 1.91 26.92 -4.56
CA CYS A 63 0.76 26.33 -3.90
C CYS A 63 0.55 24.87 -4.35
N LEU A 64 0.60 24.61 -5.67
CA LEU A 64 0.50 23.24 -6.20
C LEU A 64 1.62 22.33 -5.69
N ASP A 65 2.86 22.81 -5.66
CA ASP A 65 4.01 22.07 -5.11
C ASP A 65 3.82 21.72 -3.63
N LYS A 66 3.34 22.68 -2.82
CA LYS A 66 3.02 22.45 -1.41
C LYS A 66 1.95 21.39 -1.25
N LEU A 67 0.82 21.51 -1.96
CA LEU A 67 -0.29 20.56 -1.85
C LEU A 67 0.10 19.16 -2.32
N ALA A 68 0.92 19.03 -3.36
CA ALA A 68 1.42 17.74 -3.80
C ALA A 68 2.26 17.06 -2.70
N LYS A 69 3.15 17.81 -2.03
CA LYS A 69 3.95 17.30 -0.90
C LYS A 69 3.07 16.90 0.28
N ASP A 70 2.13 17.76 0.66
CA ASP A 70 1.21 17.51 1.77
C ASP A 70 0.35 16.26 1.51
N ALA A 71 -0.16 16.10 0.28
CA ALA A 71 -0.96 14.95 -0.12
C ALA A 71 -0.20 13.64 0.08
N VAL A 72 1.03 13.55 -0.43
CA VAL A 72 1.84 12.33 -0.32
C VAL A 72 2.21 12.04 1.14
N VAL A 73 2.60 13.06 1.91
CA VAL A 73 2.96 12.89 3.33
C VAL A 73 1.77 12.41 4.13
N LEU A 74 0.60 13.02 3.94
CA LEU A 74 -0.63 12.65 4.64
C LEU A 74 -1.06 11.23 4.27
N LEU A 75 -1.08 10.92 2.97
CA LEU A 75 -1.41 9.60 2.45
C LEU A 75 -0.48 8.51 3.01
N GLY A 76 0.82 8.75 2.99
CA GLY A 76 1.81 7.82 3.52
C GLY A 76 1.61 7.56 5.01
N ARG A 77 1.31 8.60 5.79
CA ARG A 77 1.12 8.49 7.24
C ARG A 77 -0.22 7.90 7.68
N GLN A 78 -1.14 7.64 6.76
CA GLN A 78 -2.49 7.14 7.05
C GLN A 78 -2.79 5.80 6.34
N GLY A 79 -1.78 4.95 6.12
CA GLY A 79 -1.99 3.63 5.51
C GLY A 79 -2.27 3.67 4.01
N GLY A 80 -1.99 4.78 3.33
CA GLY A 80 -2.31 4.96 1.92
C GLY A 80 -3.69 5.58 1.67
N TYR A 81 -4.36 6.06 2.70
CA TYR A 81 -5.68 6.70 2.59
C TYR A 81 -5.67 8.18 3.01
N ILE A 82 -6.50 8.98 2.34
CA ILE A 82 -6.84 10.35 2.74
C ILE A 82 -8.35 10.42 2.93
N TYR A 83 -8.77 10.94 4.08
CA TYR A 83 -10.19 11.02 4.44
C TYR A 83 -10.90 12.21 3.75
N ILE A 84 -12.22 12.12 3.58
CA ILE A 84 -13.04 13.14 2.91
C ILE A 84 -12.91 14.51 3.61
N SER A 85 -12.90 14.57 4.94
CA SER A 85 -12.68 15.81 5.69
C SER A 85 -11.34 16.49 5.41
N GLN A 86 -10.36 15.74 4.90
CA GLN A 86 -9.04 16.21 4.51
C GLN A 86 -8.94 16.51 3.00
N GLY A 87 -10.01 16.26 2.24
CA GLY A 87 -10.06 16.40 0.78
C GLY A 87 -9.79 15.12 -0.01
N GLY A 88 -9.63 13.97 0.66
CA GLY A 88 -9.44 12.67 0.02
C GLY A 88 -10.73 12.02 -0.46
N THR A 89 -10.74 10.69 -0.54
CA THR A 89 -11.89 9.91 -1.04
C THR A 89 -12.41 8.88 -0.04
N LEU A 90 -11.64 8.56 1.01
CA LEU A 90 -12.07 7.61 2.03
C LEU A 90 -13.05 8.28 3.00
N VAL A 91 -14.13 7.58 3.35
CA VAL A 91 -15.13 8.11 4.30
C VAL A 91 -14.49 8.40 5.66
N ASP A 92 -14.91 9.48 6.31
CA ASP A 92 -14.50 9.79 7.67
C ASP A 92 -15.14 8.79 8.65
N TYR A 93 -14.29 8.08 9.38
CA TYR A 93 -14.71 7.19 10.46
C TYR A 93 -14.92 7.95 11.77
N GLN A 94 -15.77 7.43 12.64
CA GLN A 94 -15.95 7.95 13.99
C GLN A 94 -14.88 7.40 14.93
N ASP A 95 -14.65 8.07 16.06
CA ASP A 95 -13.69 7.60 17.08
C ASP A 95 -14.04 6.19 17.60
N THR A 96 -15.33 5.82 17.58
CA THR A 96 -15.80 4.48 17.96
C THR A 96 -15.40 3.38 16.98
N ASP A 97 -14.89 3.75 15.81
CA ASP A 97 -14.43 2.80 14.78
C ASP A 97 -12.92 2.50 14.91
N GLU A 98 -12.22 3.12 15.86
CA GLU A 98 -10.85 2.73 16.22
C GLU A 98 -10.82 1.26 16.68
N GLY A 99 -9.83 0.49 16.23
CA GLY A 99 -9.83 -0.97 16.43
C GLY A 99 -10.56 -1.76 15.34
N LEU A 100 -11.34 -1.09 14.47
CA LEU A 100 -12.08 -1.73 13.38
C LEU A 100 -11.52 -1.35 12.01
N PHE A 101 -11.36 -0.05 11.74
CA PHE A 101 -10.88 0.45 10.44
C PHE A 101 -9.54 1.19 10.52
N PHE A 102 -9.19 1.72 11.68
CA PHE A 102 -7.94 2.46 11.89
C PHE A 102 -7.46 2.36 13.35
N VAL A 103 -6.22 2.78 13.57
CA VAL A 103 -5.65 3.14 14.88
C VAL A 103 -5.27 4.61 14.88
N ASN A 104 -5.50 5.34 15.97
CA ASN A 104 -5.01 6.69 16.10
C ASN A 104 -3.52 6.71 16.45
N TYR A 105 -2.72 7.40 15.63
CA TYR A 105 -1.29 7.60 15.88
C TYR A 105 -0.88 9.01 15.50
N ASN A 106 -0.33 9.77 16.46
CA ASN A 106 0.06 11.17 16.27
C ASN A 106 -1.04 12.07 15.69
N ASN A 107 -2.28 11.90 16.17
CA ASN A 107 -3.49 12.61 15.70
C ASN A 107 -3.86 12.32 14.24
N LEU A 108 -3.40 11.20 13.68
CA LEU A 108 -3.80 10.71 12.38
C LEU A 108 -4.46 9.35 12.53
N ASN A 109 -5.50 9.12 11.74
CA ASN A 109 -6.16 7.83 11.68
C ASN A 109 -5.40 6.96 10.68
N VAL A 110 -4.64 5.98 11.19
CA VAL A 110 -3.83 5.07 10.38
C VAL A 110 -4.66 3.85 10.04
N ALA A 111 -4.95 3.65 8.75
CA ALA A 111 -5.74 2.51 8.31
C ALA A 111 -5.04 1.17 8.57
N TYR A 112 -5.84 0.13 8.84
CA TYR A 112 -5.36 -1.25 8.83
C TYR A 112 -5.13 -1.73 7.41
N ASN A 113 -3.89 -2.11 7.09
CA ASN A 113 -3.57 -2.77 5.83
C ASN A 113 -3.39 -4.29 5.99
N VAL A 114 -3.27 -4.77 7.22
CA VAL A 114 -3.35 -6.19 7.58
C VAL A 114 -4.55 -6.37 8.50
N LEU A 115 -5.51 -7.17 8.06
CA LEU A 115 -6.72 -7.48 8.83
C LEU A 115 -6.80 -8.98 9.12
N PRO A 116 -7.47 -9.38 10.21
CA PRO A 116 -7.86 -10.76 10.41
C PRO A 116 -8.74 -11.21 9.25
N PRO A 117 -8.71 -12.50 8.94
CA PRO A 117 -9.43 -13.00 7.80
C PRO A 117 -10.94 -13.04 8.09
N ALA A 118 -11.73 -12.66 7.09
CA ALA A 118 -13.14 -12.31 7.27
C ALA A 118 -14.14 -13.42 6.88
N LEU A 119 -13.70 -14.53 6.28
CA LEU A 119 -14.58 -15.56 5.70
C LEU A 119 -13.99 -16.96 5.88
N ALA A 120 -14.80 -18.01 5.99
CA ALA A 120 -14.35 -19.36 5.71
C ALA A 120 -14.32 -19.56 4.18
N ILE A 121 -13.22 -20.05 3.63
CA ILE A 121 -13.12 -20.36 2.20
C ILE A 121 -13.20 -21.87 2.05
N GLU A 122 -14.30 -22.34 1.47
CA GLU A 122 -14.44 -23.74 1.06
C GLU A 122 -13.30 -24.13 0.11
N PRO A 123 -12.75 -25.36 0.21
CA PRO A 123 -11.70 -25.84 -0.67
C PRO A 123 -12.06 -25.59 -2.14
N SER A 124 -11.24 -24.83 -2.85
CA SER A 124 -11.44 -24.56 -4.27
C SER A 124 -10.37 -25.27 -5.09
N LEU A 125 -10.58 -25.39 -6.40
CA LEU A 125 -9.58 -25.97 -7.32
C LEU A 125 -8.20 -25.28 -7.24
N TYR A 126 -8.14 -24.06 -6.70
CA TYR A 126 -6.93 -23.23 -6.60
C TYR A 126 -6.38 -23.08 -5.17
N SER A 127 -7.14 -23.47 -4.14
CA SER A 127 -6.64 -23.57 -2.77
C SER A 127 -6.94 -24.97 -2.25
N PRO A 128 -5.95 -25.87 -2.20
CA PRO A 128 -6.15 -27.26 -1.81
C PRO A 128 -6.42 -27.44 -0.31
N PHE A 129 -6.42 -26.35 0.48
CA PHE A 129 -6.58 -26.40 1.92
C PHE A 129 -7.98 -25.88 2.33
N PRO A 130 -8.74 -26.63 3.16
CA PRO A 130 -9.90 -26.07 3.84
C PRO A 130 -9.39 -24.97 4.77
N TYR A 131 -9.81 -23.74 4.54
CA TYR A 131 -9.41 -22.58 5.31
C TYR A 131 -10.59 -22.12 6.18
N SER A 132 -10.34 -21.83 7.46
CA SER A 132 -11.33 -21.30 8.40
C SER A 132 -10.81 -20.07 9.11
N SER A 133 -11.65 -19.04 9.22
CA SER A 133 -11.47 -17.90 10.14
C SER A 133 -12.07 -18.15 11.52
N GLU A 134 -12.80 -19.25 11.68
CA GLU A 134 -13.53 -19.55 12.91
C GLU A 134 -12.67 -20.38 13.86
N ILE A 135 -12.53 -19.92 15.10
CA ILE A 135 -11.99 -20.72 16.21
C ILE A 135 -13.03 -21.79 16.57
N PRO A 136 -12.64 -23.08 16.74
CA PRO A 136 -11.28 -23.61 16.88
C PRO A 136 -10.62 -24.15 15.61
N GLU A 137 -11.15 -23.84 14.44
CA GLU A 137 -10.64 -24.36 13.17
C GLU A 137 -9.68 -23.41 12.47
N TYR A 138 -9.37 -22.24 13.05
CA TYR A 138 -8.39 -21.30 12.52
C TYR A 138 -6.97 -21.85 12.62
N PRO A 139 -6.12 -21.69 11.59
CA PRO A 139 -6.43 -21.32 10.21
C PRO A 139 -6.99 -22.49 9.39
N TRP A 140 -6.72 -23.72 9.83
CA TRP A 140 -7.41 -24.95 9.42
C TRP A 140 -7.29 -25.99 10.54
N ARG A 141 -8.26 -26.89 10.62
CA ARG A 141 -8.43 -27.86 11.70
C ARG A 141 -7.20 -28.72 12.07
N THR A 142 -6.30 -28.98 11.12
CA THR A 142 -5.12 -29.84 11.34
C THR A 142 -3.80 -29.08 11.35
N PHE A 143 -3.81 -27.75 11.45
CA PHE A 143 -2.60 -26.91 11.47
C PHE A 143 -1.54 -27.44 12.45
N PRO A 144 -0.24 -27.45 12.11
CA PRO A 144 0.37 -27.06 10.84
C PRO A 144 0.40 -28.20 9.82
N TYR A 145 -0.28 -29.32 10.07
CA TYR A 145 -0.24 -30.49 9.22
C TYR A 145 -1.30 -30.42 8.12
N ARG A 146 -0.97 -30.98 6.94
CA ARG A 146 -1.90 -31.09 5.82
C ARG A 146 -3.09 -31.99 6.10
N THR A 147 -2.89 -33.00 6.94
CA THR A 147 -3.91 -33.97 7.36
C THR A 147 -3.61 -34.42 8.79
N ALA A 148 -4.59 -35.05 9.45
CA ALA A 148 -4.40 -35.61 10.79
C ALA A 148 -3.31 -36.71 10.87
N THR A 149 -2.91 -37.28 9.72
CA THR A 149 -1.88 -38.32 9.62
C THR A 149 -0.52 -37.79 9.14
N SER A 150 -0.45 -36.57 8.61
CA SER A 150 0.78 -35.97 8.06
C SER A 150 1.75 -35.57 9.17
N ASN A 151 3.04 -35.83 8.97
CA ASN A 151 4.12 -35.35 9.85
C ASN A 151 4.81 -34.08 9.32
N ALA A 152 4.57 -33.72 8.06
CA ALA A 152 5.14 -32.51 7.47
C ALA A 152 4.36 -31.28 7.95
N GLU A 153 5.08 -30.32 8.54
CA GLU A 153 4.55 -29.02 8.96
C GLU A 153 4.52 -28.07 7.76
N VAL A 154 3.44 -27.30 7.65
CA VAL A 154 3.20 -26.28 6.62
C VAL A 154 2.80 -25.01 7.35
N PHE A 155 3.62 -23.98 7.22
CA PHE A 155 3.42 -22.66 7.83
C PHE A 155 2.88 -21.63 6.83
N GLU A 156 2.79 -22.01 5.56
CA GLU A 156 2.15 -21.21 4.53
C GLU A 156 0.65 -21.45 4.49
N GLY A 157 -0.15 -20.39 4.39
CA GLY A 157 -1.60 -20.43 4.50
C GLY A 157 -2.26 -19.09 4.20
N PHE A 158 -3.44 -18.88 4.76
CA PHE A 158 -4.18 -17.62 4.68
C PHE A 158 -4.47 -17.16 6.10
N PHE A 159 -3.63 -16.27 6.62
CA PHE A 159 -3.68 -15.82 8.01
C PHE A 159 -4.34 -14.45 8.17
N GLY A 160 -4.51 -13.71 7.06
CA GLY A 160 -5.10 -12.37 7.06
C GLY A 160 -5.46 -11.87 5.66
N ILE A 161 -5.93 -10.62 5.60
CA ILE A 161 -6.32 -9.92 4.38
C ILE A 161 -5.42 -8.71 4.16
N ASN A 162 -4.93 -8.56 2.93
CA ASN A 162 -4.26 -7.35 2.47
C ASN A 162 -5.29 -6.27 2.10
N HIS A 163 -5.31 -5.16 2.84
CA HIS A 163 -6.19 -4.01 2.60
C HIS A 163 -5.44 -2.80 2.02
N ILE A 164 -4.23 -2.95 1.48
CA ILE A 164 -3.53 -1.83 0.87
C ILE A 164 -4.32 -1.26 -0.33
N PRO A 165 -4.53 0.06 -0.43
CA PRO A 165 -5.27 0.64 -1.55
C PRO A 165 -4.50 0.46 -2.86
N PRO A 166 -5.16 0.25 -4.01
CA PRO A 166 -4.46 0.15 -5.29
C PRO A 166 -3.63 1.39 -5.62
N LEU A 167 -2.47 1.22 -6.23
CA LEU A 167 -1.60 2.34 -6.58
C LEU A 167 -2.24 3.29 -7.63
N ASN A 168 -2.84 2.72 -8.67
CA ASN A 168 -3.31 3.46 -9.85
C ASN A 168 -4.84 3.53 -9.92
N SER A 169 -5.35 4.53 -10.65
CA SER A 169 -6.79 4.79 -10.86
C SER A 169 -7.58 3.62 -11.43
N SER A 170 -6.94 2.72 -12.17
CA SER A 170 -7.57 1.49 -12.67
C SER A 170 -8.05 0.54 -11.55
N GLY A 171 -7.51 0.68 -10.34
CA GLY A 171 -7.90 -0.12 -9.18
C GLY A 171 -9.14 0.39 -8.44
N GLY A 172 -9.67 1.57 -8.80
CA GLY A 172 -10.88 2.12 -8.21
C GLY A 172 -10.73 3.53 -7.63
N PRO A 173 -11.83 4.08 -7.07
CA PRO A 173 -11.90 5.47 -6.62
C PRO A 173 -11.03 5.77 -5.40
N ASN A 174 -10.67 4.76 -4.61
CA ASN A 174 -9.78 4.90 -3.45
C ASN A 174 -8.33 4.51 -3.75
N SER A 175 -7.93 4.54 -5.03
CA SER A 175 -6.52 4.35 -5.36
C SER A 175 -5.66 5.50 -4.87
N ILE A 176 -4.39 5.25 -4.58
CA ILE A 176 -3.43 6.25 -4.12
C ILE A 176 -3.37 7.43 -5.10
N GLN A 177 -3.32 7.15 -6.40
CA GLN A 177 -3.36 8.17 -7.44
C GLN A 177 -4.58 9.09 -7.33
N VAL A 178 -5.79 8.51 -7.25
CA VAL A 178 -7.05 9.29 -7.21
C VAL A 178 -7.17 10.09 -5.92
N GLN A 179 -6.67 9.55 -4.81
CA GLN A 179 -6.67 10.26 -3.52
C GLN A 179 -5.77 11.50 -3.54
N ILE A 180 -4.59 11.43 -4.16
CA ILE A 180 -3.71 12.59 -4.35
C ILE A 180 -4.39 13.62 -5.27
N GLU A 181 -5.01 13.18 -6.38
CA GLU A 181 -5.75 14.05 -7.30
C GLU A 181 -6.89 14.79 -6.57
N SER A 182 -7.70 14.05 -5.80
CA SER A 182 -8.83 14.60 -5.02
C SER A 182 -8.35 15.58 -3.96
N PHE A 183 -7.29 15.25 -3.21
CA PHE A 183 -6.76 16.13 -2.17
C PHE A 183 -6.32 17.48 -2.75
N ILE A 184 -5.62 17.47 -3.89
CA ILE A 184 -5.17 18.70 -4.54
C ILE A 184 -6.36 19.51 -5.04
N ASP A 185 -7.31 18.88 -5.74
CA ASP A 185 -8.48 19.57 -6.30
C ASP A 185 -9.37 20.19 -5.20
N ASN A 186 -9.51 19.53 -4.06
CA ASN A 186 -10.33 20.02 -2.94
C ASN A 186 -9.64 21.11 -2.09
N ASN A 187 -8.30 21.20 -2.12
CA ASN A 187 -7.54 22.12 -1.27
C ASN A 187 -6.86 23.27 -2.05
N ILE A 188 -6.87 23.27 -3.38
CA ILE A 188 -6.19 24.32 -4.17
C ILE A 188 -6.78 25.70 -3.93
N ALA A 189 -8.11 25.79 -3.77
CA ALA A 189 -8.78 27.07 -3.55
C ALA A 189 -8.38 27.71 -2.21
N SER A 190 -8.31 26.92 -1.14
CA SER A 190 -7.94 27.42 0.19
C SER A 190 -6.45 27.77 0.30
N CYS A 191 -5.61 27.20 -0.56
CA CYS A 191 -4.19 27.48 -0.64
C CYS A 191 -3.86 28.76 -1.44
N LEU A 192 -4.79 29.25 -2.26
CA LEU A 192 -4.62 30.43 -3.11
C LEU A 192 -5.33 31.66 -2.52
N ASP A 193 -4.61 32.46 -1.73
CA ASP A 193 -5.07 33.78 -1.29
C ASP A 193 -4.61 34.88 -2.25
N PHE A 194 -5.55 35.40 -3.05
CA PHE A 194 -5.29 36.44 -4.05
C PHE A 194 -5.41 37.87 -3.51
N ASN A 195 -5.72 38.08 -2.23
CA ASN A 195 -5.94 39.41 -1.63
C ASN A 195 -4.79 40.39 -1.87
N ILE A 196 -3.55 39.90 -1.93
CA ILE A 196 -2.36 40.74 -2.17
C ILE A 196 -2.37 41.31 -3.59
N PHE A 197 -2.77 40.51 -4.59
CA PHE A 197 -2.86 40.93 -5.98
C PHE A 197 -4.09 41.81 -6.22
N GLU A 198 -5.19 41.54 -5.51
CA GLU A 198 -6.38 42.40 -5.58
C GLU A 198 -6.09 43.83 -5.11
N LYS A 199 -5.29 43.98 -4.04
CA LYS A 199 -4.79 45.28 -3.57
C LYS A 199 -3.90 46.00 -4.59
N GLN A 200 -3.30 45.27 -5.53
CA GLN A 200 -2.50 45.83 -6.62
C GLN A 200 -3.36 46.22 -7.84
N GLY A 201 -4.69 46.08 -7.76
CA GLY A 201 -5.62 46.46 -8.83
C GLY A 201 -5.95 45.34 -9.80
N PHE A 202 -5.71 44.08 -9.43
CA PHE A 202 -6.15 42.91 -10.20
C PHE A 202 -7.52 42.41 -9.73
N SER A 203 -8.34 41.94 -10.66
CA SER A 203 -9.51 41.11 -10.37
C SER A 203 -9.16 39.69 -10.78
N ILE A 204 -9.20 38.74 -9.84
CA ILE A 204 -8.80 37.35 -10.08
C ILE A 204 -10.00 36.45 -9.84
N GLU A 205 -10.41 35.73 -10.88
CA GLU A 205 -11.49 34.75 -10.80
C GLU A 205 -10.93 33.35 -11.08
N MET A 206 -11.22 32.40 -10.19
CA MET A 206 -10.75 31.02 -10.30
C MET A 206 -11.94 30.08 -10.52
N GLN A 207 -11.76 29.13 -11.45
CA GLN A 207 -12.72 28.05 -11.71
C GLN A 207 -12.27 26.73 -11.04
N PRO A 208 -13.16 25.74 -10.89
CA PRO A 208 -12.80 24.43 -10.36
C PRO A 208 -11.60 23.82 -11.08
N SER A 209 -10.63 23.32 -10.31
CA SER A 209 -9.45 22.68 -10.88
C SER A 209 -9.72 21.24 -11.29
N LYS A 210 -8.86 20.71 -12.15
CA LYS A 210 -8.77 19.28 -12.37
C LYS A 210 -7.32 18.82 -12.41
N THR A 211 -6.98 17.92 -11.50
CA THR A 211 -5.62 17.40 -11.35
C THR A 211 -5.50 15.99 -11.94
N SER A 212 -4.31 15.69 -12.46
CA SER A 212 -3.89 14.37 -12.91
C SER A 212 -2.52 14.06 -12.33
N VAL A 213 -2.38 12.86 -11.78
CA VAL A 213 -1.15 12.41 -11.13
C VAL A 213 -0.61 11.18 -11.87
N ILE A 214 0.71 11.14 -12.06
CA ILE A 214 1.44 9.99 -12.60
C ILE A 214 2.48 9.57 -11.57
N ILE A 215 2.40 8.31 -11.12
CA ILE A 215 3.33 7.74 -10.16
C ILE A 215 4.39 6.93 -10.92
N GLY A 216 5.56 7.54 -11.11
CA GLY A 216 6.74 6.94 -11.73
C GLY A 216 7.51 6.04 -10.76
N SER A 217 8.63 5.48 -11.22
CA SER A 217 9.53 4.69 -10.36
C SER A 217 10.40 5.58 -9.44
N GLY A 218 10.72 6.80 -9.86
CA GLY A 218 11.58 7.73 -9.10
C GLY A 218 10.95 9.09 -8.82
N ASP A 219 9.75 9.33 -9.33
CA ASP A 219 9.07 10.61 -9.16
C ASP A 219 7.53 10.46 -9.15
N VAL A 220 6.87 11.46 -8.59
CA VAL A 220 5.43 11.66 -8.69
C VAL A 220 5.19 12.97 -9.45
N SER A 221 4.72 12.85 -10.68
CA SER A 221 4.43 13.98 -11.56
C SER A 221 2.98 14.41 -11.42
N VAL A 222 2.76 15.69 -11.10
CA VAL A 222 1.43 16.28 -10.89
C VAL A 222 1.19 17.34 -11.93
N ALA A 223 0.10 17.22 -12.70
CA ALA A 223 -0.35 18.23 -13.65
C ALA A 223 -1.76 18.66 -13.29
N SER A 224 -1.97 19.96 -13.06
CA SER A 224 -3.27 20.52 -12.72
C SER A 224 -3.71 21.56 -13.73
N LYS A 225 -4.98 21.48 -14.12
CA LYS A 225 -5.69 22.51 -14.87
C LYS A 225 -6.39 23.40 -13.87
N VAL A 226 -5.91 24.62 -13.69
CA VAL A 226 -6.44 25.61 -12.75
C VAL A 226 -6.76 26.87 -13.54
N PRO A 227 -7.99 27.02 -14.05
CA PRO A 227 -8.36 28.18 -14.85
C PRO A 227 -8.50 29.41 -13.97
N ILE A 228 -7.63 30.39 -14.20
CA ILE A 228 -7.55 31.64 -13.46
C ILE A 228 -7.62 32.79 -14.47
N ILE A 229 -8.67 33.58 -14.39
CA ILE A 229 -8.87 34.79 -15.21
C ILE A 229 -8.38 35.98 -14.39
N ILE A 230 -7.39 36.69 -14.93
CA ILE A 230 -6.78 37.86 -14.29
C ILE A 230 -7.13 39.08 -15.13
N THR A 231 -7.81 40.05 -14.53
CA THR A 231 -8.17 41.31 -15.19
C THR A 231 -7.48 42.47 -14.49
N ASN A 232 -6.71 43.28 -15.23
CA ASN A 232 -6.19 44.54 -14.71
C ASN A 232 -7.32 45.57 -14.69
N GLN A 233 -7.71 46.04 -13.51
CA GLN A 233 -8.87 46.91 -13.37
C GLN A 233 -8.66 48.29 -14.01
N ALA A 234 -7.42 48.76 -14.14
CA ALA A 234 -7.07 50.05 -14.73
C ALA A 234 -7.06 50.01 -16.26
N THR A 235 -6.45 48.98 -16.87
CA THR A 235 -6.33 48.89 -18.33
C THR A 235 -7.49 48.14 -18.98
N LYS A 236 -8.28 47.38 -18.19
CA LYS A 236 -9.30 46.42 -18.67
C LYS A 236 -8.74 45.28 -19.52
N GLU A 237 -7.42 45.15 -19.60
CA GLU A 237 -6.78 43.98 -20.18
C GLU A 237 -7.01 42.76 -19.27
N PHE A 238 -7.16 41.59 -19.89
CA PHE A 238 -7.26 40.33 -19.16
C PHE A 238 -6.30 39.30 -19.73
N THR A 239 -6.01 38.28 -18.93
CA THR A 239 -5.21 37.12 -19.32
C THR A 239 -5.67 35.91 -18.53
N GLU A 240 -5.37 34.73 -19.06
CA GLU A 240 -5.83 33.45 -18.50
C GLU A 240 -4.62 32.56 -18.21
N LEU A 241 -4.51 32.09 -16.98
CA LEU A 241 -3.58 31.05 -16.57
C LEU A 241 -4.35 29.75 -16.40
N ASN A 242 -3.82 28.66 -16.94
CA ASN A 242 -4.58 27.42 -17.04
C ASN A 242 -3.85 26.16 -16.60
N LYS A 243 -2.53 26.07 -16.83
CA LYS A 243 -1.79 24.81 -16.69
C LYS A 243 -0.63 25.01 -15.75
N PHE A 244 -0.61 24.17 -14.73
CA PHE A 244 0.43 24.13 -13.71
C PHE A 244 0.91 22.69 -13.55
N SER A 245 2.19 22.54 -13.23
CA SER A 245 2.77 21.22 -13.01
C SER A 245 3.88 21.31 -11.97
N THR A 246 4.00 20.26 -11.18
CA THR A 246 5.13 20.01 -10.29
C THR A 246 5.53 18.53 -10.38
N SER A 247 6.75 18.21 -9.96
CA SER A 247 7.22 16.83 -9.85
C SER A 247 7.94 16.67 -8.52
N LEU A 248 7.58 15.62 -7.79
CA LEU A 248 8.19 15.25 -6.53
C LEU A 248 9.18 14.12 -6.80
N ASN A 249 10.46 14.34 -6.52
CA ASN A 249 11.50 13.32 -6.68
C ASN A 249 11.48 12.32 -5.52
N ILE A 250 10.47 11.44 -5.51
CA ILE A 250 10.23 10.42 -4.48
C ILE A 250 9.90 9.07 -5.11
N ARG A 251 10.25 8.00 -4.41
CA ARG A 251 10.09 6.61 -4.86
C ARG A 251 8.81 5.98 -4.33
N LEU A 252 7.69 6.72 -4.38
CA LEU A 252 6.40 6.28 -3.82
C LEU A 252 5.98 4.90 -4.35
N ARG A 253 6.23 4.62 -5.64
CA ARG A 253 5.96 3.31 -6.24
C ARG A 253 6.75 2.19 -5.61
N ASP A 254 8.05 2.40 -5.37
CA ASP A 254 8.92 1.38 -4.80
C ASP A 254 8.53 1.08 -3.35
N VAL A 255 8.26 2.14 -2.56
CA VAL A 255 7.77 2.02 -1.18
C VAL A 255 6.43 1.28 -1.13
N TYR A 256 5.51 1.59 -2.04
CA TYR A 256 4.23 0.90 -2.15
C TYR A 256 4.39 -0.60 -2.42
N PHE A 257 5.22 -0.98 -3.40
CA PHE A 257 5.39 -2.39 -3.72
C PHE A 257 6.14 -3.15 -2.62
N PHE A 258 7.06 -2.48 -1.93
CA PHE A 258 7.72 -3.03 -0.75
C PHE A 258 6.73 -3.27 0.40
N ALA A 259 5.90 -2.27 0.74
CA ALA A 259 4.85 -2.42 1.76
C ALA A 259 3.89 -3.57 1.41
N LYS A 260 3.47 -3.64 0.13
CA LYS A 260 2.63 -4.73 -0.36
C LYS A 260 3.32 -6.08 -0.21
N GLU A 261 4.60 -6.21 -0.56
CA GLU A 261 5.34 -7.46 -0.42
C GLU A 261 5.43 -7.92 1.04
N LEU A 262 5.70 -6.99 1.98
CA LEU A 262 5.71 -7.29 3.42
C LEU A 262 4.36 -7.81 3.89
N ILE A 263 3.27 -7.11 3.56
CA ILE A 263 1.91 -7.52 3.93
C ILE A 263 1.59 -8.90 3.35
N GLU A 264 1.94 -9.15 2.08
CA GLU A 264 1.67 -10.43 1.43
C GLU A 264 2.43 -11.59 2.05
N ASN A 265 3.65 -11.37 2.57
CA ASN A 265 4.41 -12.40 3.28
C ASN A 265 3.83 -12.65 4.68
N ASP A 266 3.48 -11.58 5.40
CA ASP A 266 2.88 -11.62 6.74
C ASP A 266 1.54 -12.38 6.77
N ILE A 267 0.67 -12.16 5.77
CA ILE A 267 -0.61 -12.89 5.72
C ILE A 267 -0.50 -14.31 5.16
N LYS A 268 0.64 -14.66 4.52
CA LYS A 268 0.83 -15.99 3.90
C LYS A 268 1.67 -16.92 4.72
N ASN A 269 2.58 -16.45 5.56
CA ASN A 269 3.47 -17.28 6.33
C ASN A 269 3.42 -16.86 7.80
N ILE A 270 2.84 -17.71 8.65
CA ILE A 270 2.71 -17.44 10.09
C ILE A 270 4.06 -17.32 10.83
N LYS A 271 5.17 -17.68 10.17
CA LYS A 271 6.53 -17.51 10.72
C LYS A 271 7.24 -16.26 10.20
N PHE A 272 6.58 -15.46 9.37
CA PHE A 272 7.15 -14.26 8.82
C PHE A 272 7.08 -13.11 9.82
N ASP A 273 8.19 -12.86 10.49
CA ASP A 273 8.37 -11.68 11.33
C ASP A 273 8.49 -10.42 10.44
N ILE A 274 7.42 -9.62 10.39
CA ILE A 274 7.37 -8.37 9.62
C ILE A 274 8.33 -7.30 10.16
N GLY A 275 8.63 -7.33 11.46
CA GLY A 275 9.52 -6.41 12.15
C GLY A 275 11.01 -6.71 11.94
N ASN A 276 11.35 -7.85 11.34
CA ASN A 276 12.74 -8.26 11.14
C ASN A 276 13.52 -7.26 10.28
N ILE A 277 14.63 -6.74 10.83
CA ILE A 277 15.48 -5.76 10.13
C ILE A 277 16.01 -6.29 8.78
N ASN A 278 16.19 -7.60 8.64
CA ASN A 278 16.67 -8.21 7.40
C ASN A 278 15.67 -8.13 6.25
N ASN A 279 14.40 -7.82 6.53
CA ASN A 279 13.40 -7.54 5.51
C ASN A 279 13.60 -6.14 4.88
N SER A 280 14.38 -5.26 5.51
CA SER A 280 14.70 -3.93 4.96
C SER A 280 15.47 -4.07 3.65
N LYS A 281 15.19 -3.18 2.70
CA LYS A 281 15.76 -3.24 1.34
C LYS A 281 16.27 -1.88 0.91
N ASP A 282 17.51 -1.87 0.41
CA ASP A 282 18.20 -0.67 -0.07
C ASP A 282 18.27 0.43 0.99
N PHE A 283 17.42 1.45 0.88
CA PHE A 283 17.34 2.63 1.77
C PHE A 283 15.94 2.72 2.40
N ILE A 284 15.20 1.62 2.38
CA ILE A 284 13.87 1.49 2.92
C ILE A 284 13.97 0.66 4.21
N ASN A 285 13.74 1.33 5.34
CA ASN A 285 13.86 0.75 6.67
C ASN A 285 12.47 0.44 7.23
N ILE A 286 12.37 -0.61 8.03
CA ILE A 286 11.14 -0.99 8.75
C ILE A 286 11.33 -0.71 10.23
N LYS A 287 10.28 -0.20 10.87
CA LYS A 287 10.15 -0.12 12.32
C LYS A 287 8.78 -0.64 12.74
N LEU A 288 8.77 -1.62 13.62
CA LEU A 288 7.58 -2.13 14.29
C LEU A 288 7.37 -1.38 15.61
N ILE A 289 6.14 -0.98 15.90
CA ILE A 289 5.69 -0.55 17.22
C ILE A 289 4.59 -1.50 17.63
N GLU A 290 4.93 -2.36 18.58
CA GLU A 290 4.03 -3.41 19.06
C GLU A 290 2.94 -2.84 19.97
N ASN A 291 1.76 -3.48 20.00
CA ASN A 291 0.73 -3.27 21.01
C ASN A 291 0.25 -1.81 21.14
N ILE A 292 0.07 -1.12 20.01
CA ILE A 292 -0.40 0.28 19.97
C ILE A 292 -1.88 0.41 20.37
N PHE A 293 -2.69 -0.62 20.09
CA PHE A 293 -4.12 -0.67 20.42
C PHE A 293 -4.57 -2.13 20.58
N SER A 294 -4.83 -2.61 21.80
CA SER A 294 -5.37 -3.97 22.03
C SER A 294 -4.62 -5.11 21.31
N ASN A 295 -3.29 -5.13 21.41
CA ASN A 295 -2.37 -6.02 20.67
C ASN A 295 -2.26 -5.77 19.15
N ASP A 296 -2.89 -4.73 18.62
CA ASP A 296 -2.62 -4.29 17.25
C ASP A 296 -1.24 -3.61 17.18
N ASP A 297 -0.61 -3.70 16.01
CA ASP A 297 0.71 -3.15 15.77
C ASP A 297 0.70 -2.03 14.74
N LEU A 298 1.76 -1.21 14.78
CA LEU A 298 2.03 -0.19 13.79
C LEU A 298 3.34 -0.49 13.06
N ILE A 299 3.28 -0.54 11.73
CA ILE A 299 4.44 -0.74 10.87
C ILE A 299 4.78 0.59 10.20
N ILE A 300 6.00 1.07 10.42
CA ILE A 300 6.53 2.30 9.83
C ILE A 300 7.61 1.93 8.82
N ILE A 301 7.37 2.23 7.56
CA ILE A 301 8.32 2.09 6.46
C ILE A 301 8.89 3.46 6.14
N THR A 302 10.22 3.61 6.23
CA THR A 302 10.90 4.89 5.98
C THR A 302 11.81 4.76 4.78
N ASP A 303 11.63 5.62 3.78
CA ASP A 303 12.56 5.76 2.64
C ASP A 303 13.49 6.95 2.85
N GLU A 304 14.75 6.65 3.18
CA GLU A 304 15.81 7.65 3.45
C GLU A 304 16.28 8.42 2.20
N LYS A 305 16.01 7.91 1.00
CA LYS A 305 16.35 8.60 -0.26
C LYS A 305 15.28 9.57 -0.72
N SER A 306 14.03 9.31 -0.37
CA SER A 306 12.90 10.16 -0.77
C SER A 306 12.71 11.26 0.27
N LEU A 307 13.22 12.46 -0.02
CA LEU A 307 13.13 13.59 0.90
C LEU A 307 11.98 14.52 0.52
N ILE A 308 11.03 14.71 1.43
CA ILE A 308 9.95 15.70 1.33
C ILE A 308 10.22 16.80 2.37
N SER A 309 10.45 18.02 1.90
CA SER A 309 10.79 19.16 2.76
C SER A 309 11.97 18.88 3.71
N GLY A 310 12.97 18.13 3.21
CA GLY A 310 14.18 17.76 3.94
C GLY A 310 14.02 16.59 4.92
N LYS A 311 12.86 15.92 4.96
CA LYS A 311 12.61 14.75 5.82
C LYS A 311 12.39 13.49 4.97
N PRO A 312 12.87 12.31 5.41
CA PRO A 312 12.53 11.04 4.79
C PRO A 312 11.03 10.84 4.67
N SER A 313 10.59 10.23 3.57
CA SER A 313 9.18 9.90 3.36
C SER A 313 8.82 8.63 4.13
N GLU A 314 7.66 8.65 4.79
CA GLU A 314 7.17 7.54 5.60
C GLU A 314 5.89 6.96 4.96
N TYR A 315 5.77 5.63 5.04
CA TYR A 315 4.53 4.91 4.81
C TYR A 315 4.21 4.10 6.07
N ILE A 316 3.09 4.42 6.72
CA ILE A 316 2.70 3.90 8.02
C ILE A 316 1.37 3.17 7.85
N PHE A 317 1.27 1.93 8.31
CA PHE A 317 0.00 1.20 8.34
C PHE A 317 -0.14 0.41 9.63
N ALA A 318 -1.38 0.10 10.00
CA ALA A 318 -1.68 -0.73 11.15
C ALA A 318 -1.87 -2.20 10.74
N ARG A 319 -1.51 -3.11 11.64
CA ARG A 319 -1.79 -4.54 11.60
C ARG A 319 -2.70 -4.87 12.77
N ARG A 320 -3.88 -5.43 12.47
CA ARG A 320 -4.85 -5.79 13.50
C ARG A 320 -4.59 -7.21 14.00
N ASN A 321 -4.62 -7.40 15.31
CA ASN A 321 -4.29 -8.64 16.00
C ASN A 321 -5.12 -9.83 15.46
N ARG A 322 -4.44 -10.96 15.22
CA ARG A 322 -4.97 -12.22 14.74
C ARG A 322 -4.80 -13.27 15.84
N ALA A 323 -5.69 -14.25 15.87
CA ALA A 323 -5.63 -15.24 16.94
C ALA A 323 -4.34 -16.08 16.85
N PRO A 324 -3.71 -16.43 17.98
CA PRO A 324 -2.67 -17.44 17.99
C PRO A 324 -3.26 -18.79 17.55
N VAL A 325 -2.41 -19.68 17.06
CA VAL A 325 -2.82 -20.95 16.45
C VAL A 325 -2.22 -22.12 17.17
N LEU A 326 -3.06 -23.02 17.69
CA LEU A 326 -2.60 -24.22 18.37
C LEU A 326 -2.24 -25.33 17.38
N HIS A 327 -1.08 -25.96 17.55
CA HIS A 327 -0.74 -27.15 16.76
C HIS A 327 -1.73 -28.29 17.02
N TYR A 328 -2.09 -29.03 15.98
CA TYR A 328 -3.07 -30.10 16.00
C TYR A 328 -2.65 -31.25 16.92
N ILE A 329 -3.56 -31.60 17.84
CA ILE A 329 -3.38 -32.69 18.80
C ILE A 329 -3.97 -33.97 18.22
N ARG A 330 -3.11 -34.87 17.73
CA ARG A 330 -3.51 -36.04 16.91
C ARG A 330 -4.53 -36.99 17.52
N LYS A 331 -4.54 -37.14 18.85
CA LYS A 331 -5.48 -38.02 19.53
C LYS A 331 -6.37 -37.21 20.45
N THR A 332 -7.45 -36.69 19.89
CA THR A 332 -8.47 -35.95 20.63
C THR A 332 -9.44 -36.87 21.37
N THR A 333 -9.33 -38.20 21.25
CA THR A 333 -10.11 -39.16 22.05
C THR A 333 -9.19 -40.22 22.64
N LEU A 334 -9.18 -40.34 23.97
CA LEU A 334 -8.37 -41.31 24.71
C LEU A 334 -9.28 -42.18 25.59
N GLN A 335 -8.76 -43.32 26.02
CA GLN A 335 -9.48 -44.28 26.85
C GLN A 335 -8.60 -44.73 28.02
N PHE A 336 -9.14 -44.63 29.23
CA PHE A 336 -8.43 -45.02 30.47
C PHE A 336 -9.38 -45.76 31.43
N PRO A 337 -8.85 -46.59 32.35
CA PRO A 337 -9.67 -47.27 33.35
C PRO A 337 -10.30 -46.31 34.36
N GLN A 338 -11.33 -46.78 35.07
CA GLN A 338 -11.95 -46.02 36.16
C GLN A 338 -10.90 -45.62 37.22
N ASN A 339 -11.01 -44.38 37.72
CA ASN A 339 -10.12 -43.80 38.73
C ASN A 339 -8.66 -43.62 38.27
N TYR A 340 -8.38 -43.70 36.97
CA TYR A 340 -7.08 -43.33 36.43
C TYR A 340 -6.78 -41.84 36.70
N GLU A 341 -5.58 -41.54 37.21
CA GLU A 341 -5.11 -40.17 37.39
C GLU A 341 -4.50 -39.66 36.08
N ILE A 342 -5.26 -38.86 35.35
CA ILE A 342 -4.85 -38.27 34.08
C ILE A 342 -3.79 -37.20 34.35
N LYS A 343 -2.64 -37.30 33.70
CA LYS A 343 -1.53 -36.36 33.74
C LYS A 343 -1.36 -35.66 32.39
N LYS A 344 -0.45 -34.67 32.34
CA LYS A 344 -0.15 -33.93 31.12
C LYS A 344 0.44 -34.83 30.03
N GLU A 345 1.27 -35.80 30.42
CA GLU A 345 1.92 -36.73 29.49
C GLU A 345 0.89 -37.64 28.79
N ASP A 346 -0.21 -37.98 29.49
CA ASP A 346 -1.30 -38.79 28.94
C ASP A 346 -2.05 -38.06 27.81
N LEU A 347 -2.30 -36.75 28.00
CA LEU A 347 -2.98 -35.92 26.99
C LEU A 347 -2.11 -35.70 25.76
N LEU A 348 -0.81 -35.47 25.97
CA LEU A 348 0.09 -35.04 24.90
C LEU A 348 0.84 -36.19 24.24
N GLN A 349 0.79 -37.41 24.79
CA GLN A 349 1.50 -38.59 24.28
C GLN A 349 2.99 -38.33 24.03
N ASN A 350 3.64 -37.70 25.01
CA ASN A 350 5.03 -37.26 24.94
C ASN A 350 5.35 -36.19 23.87
N SER A 351 4.32 -35.59 23.26
CA SER A 351 4.50 -34.41 22.41
C SER A 351 4.56 -33.13 23.26
N GLN A 352 5.24 -32.11 22.77
CA GLN A 352 5.16 -30.78 23.35
C GLN A 352 3.96 -30.04 22.77
N LEU A 353 3.27 -29.27 23.62
CA LEU A 353 2.32 -28.28 23.13
C LEU A 353 3.09 -27.17 22.43
N LYS A 354 2.65 -26.85 21.21
CA LYS A 354 3.22 -25.81 20.38
C LYS A 354 2.08 -24.97 19.81
N ALA A 355 2.35 -23.70 19.63
CA ALA A 355 1.50 -22.77 18.94
C ALA A 355 2.38 -21.81 18.15
N GLU A 356 1.78 -21.14 17.17
CA GLU A 356 2.40 -20.04 16.45
C GLU A 356 1.44 -18.84 16.56
N ASP A 357 1.98 -17.65 16.72
CA ASP A 357 1.21 -16.41 16.76
C ASP A 357 1.55 -15.61 15.49
N PRO A 358 0.57 -15.33 14.60
CA PRO A 358 0.82 -14.55 13.40
C PRO A 358 1.38 -13.15 13.65
N ASP A 359 1.13 -12.57 14.83
CA ASP A 359 1.53 -11.19 15.15
C ASP A 359 2.74 -11.11 16.08
N GLU A 360 3.44 -12.23 16.28
CA GLU A 360 4.65 -12.32 17.11
C GLU A 360 4.46 -11.91 18.58
N ASP A 361 3.21 -11.91 19.05
CA ASP A 361 2.85 -11.62 20.42
C ASP A 361 3.25 -12.74 21.40
N ASN A 362 3.29 -12.37 22.69
CA ASN A 362 3.48 -13.36 23.75
C ASN A 362 2.17 -14.10 24.03
N TYR A 363 2.19 -15.42 23.88
CA TYR A 363 1.04 -16.27 24.21
C TYR A 363 1.28 -17.20 25.41
N THR A 364 0.18 -17.71 25.95
CA THR A 364 0.17 -18.73 27.00
C THR A 364 -0.66 -19.93 26.57
N ILE A 365 -0.24 -21.14 26.95
CA ILE A 365 -1.02 -22.37 26.71
C ILE A 365 -1.54 -22.93 28.02
N THR A 366 -2.85 -23.12 28.11
CA THR A 366 -3.55 -23.62 29.30
C THR A 366 -4.31 -24.91 29.00
N ILE A 367 -4.55 -25.72 30.04
CA ILE A 367 -5.36 -26.94 29.96
C ILE A 367 -6.43 -26.90 31.04
N THR A 368 -7.69 -26.97 30.63
CA THR A 368 -8.87 -26.91 31.51
C THR A 368 -9.74 -28.16 31.34
N PRO A 369 -10.08 -28.91 32.41
CA PRO A 369 -9.70 -28.67 33.79
C PRO A 369 -8.21 -28.90 34.05
N SER A 370 -7.70 -28.30 35.13
CA SER A 370 -6.29 -28.44 35.53
C SER A 370 -5.93 -29.90 35.83
N LEU A 371 -4.69 -30.26 35.50
CA LEU A 371 -4.10 -31.57 35.76
C LEU A 371 -3.27 -31.57 37.05
N PRO A 372 -3.10 -32.73 37.72
CA PRO A 372 -3.70 -34.02 37.38
C PRO A 372 -5.21 -34.09 37.68
N LYS A 373 -5.93 -35.00 37.01
CA LYS A 373 -7.38 -35.17 37.18
C LYS A 373 -7.78 -36.63 37.19
N VAL A 374 -8.54 -37.06 38.19
CA VAL A 374 -9.02 -38.45 38.31
C VAL A 374 -10.24 -38.69 37.41
N LEU A 375 -10.21 -39.77 36.61
CA LEU A 375 -11.30 -40.23 35.77
C LEU A 375 -12.38 -40.98 36.56
N ASN A 376 -13.23 -40.23 37.26
CA ASN A 376 -14.33 -40.77 38.08
C ASN A 376 -15.71 -40.72 37.38
N VAL A 377 -15.80 -40.06 36.22
CA VAL A 377 -17.00 -39.95 35.38
C VAL A 377 -16.83 -40.75 34.08
N PRO A 378 -17.92 -41.07 33.35
CA PRO A 378 -17.81 -41.79 32.07
C PRO A 378 -16.95 -41.09 31.02
N GLN A 379 -16.91 -39.75 31.05
CA GLN A 379 -16.18 -38.93 30.10
C GLN A 379 -15.70 -37.62 30.75
N ILE A 380 -14.48 -37.20 30.45
CA ILE A 380 -13.95 -35.86 30.77
C ILE A 380 -13.48 -35.21 29.47
N LYS A 381 -13.81 -33.92 29.28
CA LYS A 381 -13.28 -33.11 28.18
C LYS A 381 -12.26 -32.12 28.72
N PHE A 382 -11.09 -32.06 28.10
CA PHE A 382 -10.05 -31.09 28.35
C PHE A 382 -9.99 -30.11 27.18
N LYS A 383 -10.13 -28.81 27.47
CA LYS A 383 -9.85 -27.73 26.55
C LYS A 383 -8.38 -27.38 26.69
N VAL A 384 -7.61 -27.58 25.62
CA VAL A 384 -6.25 -27.04 25.49
C VAL A 384 -6.37 -25.75 24.71
N GLU A 385 -5.95 -24.64 25.29
CA GLU A 385 -6.17 -23.30 24.74
C GLU A 385 -4.86 -22.53 24.69
N VAL A 386 -4.58 -21.89 23.56
CA VAL A 386 -3.56 -20.85 23.41
C VAL A 386 -4.22 -19.48 23.42
N ASN A 387 -3.65 -18.51 24.13
CA ASN A 387 -4.22 -17.17 24.30
C ASN A 387 -3.09 -16.12 24.40
N ASP A 388 -3.22 -15.02 23.66
CA ASP A 388 -2.27 -13.88 23.54
C ASP A 388 -2.63 -12.69 24.48
N GLY A 389 -3.65 -12.86 25.32
CA GLY A 389 -4.25 -11.84 26.18
C GLY A 389 -5.58 -11.26 25.66
N GLN A 390 -5.85 -11.35 24.36
CA GLN A 390 -7.03 -10.79 23.69
C GLN A 390 -7.83 -11.84 22.93
N LEU A 391 -7.15 -12.65 22.12
CA LEU A 391 -7.67 -13.70 21.27
C LEU A 391 -7.16 -15.07 21.75
N SER A 392 -7.79 -16.12 21.25
CA SER A 392 -7.44 -17.49 21.63
C SER A 392 -7.86 -18.50 20.59
N ASP A 393 -7.10 -19.59 20.49
CA ASP A 393 -7.49 -20.80 19.79
C ASP A 393 -7.46 -22.00 20.75
N TYR A 394 -8.25 -23.03 20.47
CA TYR A 394 -8.34 -24.19 21.36
C TYR A 394 -8.65 -25.50 20.67
N GLN A 395 -8.28 -26.61 21.29
CA GLN A 395 -8.71 -27.95 20.88
C GLN A 395 -9.29 -28.72 22.07
N ILE A 396 -10.27 -29.59 21.80
CA ILE A 396 -10.90 -30.43 22.82
C ILE A 396 -10.34 -31.84 22.76
N ILE A 397 -9.76 -32.30 23.86
CA ILE A 397 -9.38 -33.70 24.09
C ILE A 397 -10.45 -34.35 24.98
N THR A 398 -11.05 -35.43 24.50
CA THR A 398 -12.06 -36.21 25.20
C THR A 398 -11.42 -37.48 25.75
N ILE A 399 -11.57 -37.71 27.05
CA ILE A 399 -11.17 -38.96 27.70
C ILE A 399 -12.41 -39.73 28.08
N ASN A 400 -12.52 -40.97 27.60
CA ASN A 400 -13.59 -41.89 27.96
C ASN A 400 -13.08 -42.94 28.95
N ARG A 401 -13.97 -43.37 29.84
CA ARG A 401 -13.74 -44.51 30.71
C ARG A 401 -13.94 -45.81 29.93
N ILE A 402 -13.01 -46.75 30.06
CA ILE A 402 -13.12 -48.13 29.51
C ILE A 402 -14.18 -48.92 30.30
#